data_AF-A0A2M7ISF1-F1
#
_entry.id   AF-A0A2M7ISF1-F1
#
_cell.length_a   1.000
_cell.length_b   1.000
_cell.length_c   1.000
_cell.angle_alpha   90.00
_cell.angle_beta   90.00
_cell.angle_gamma   90.00
#
_symmetry.space_group_name_H-M   'P 1'
#
loop_
_entity.id
_entity.type
_entity.pdbx_description
1 polymer ?
#
loop_
_entity_poly.entity_id
_entity_poly.type
_entity_poly.pdbx_seq_one_letter_code
_entity_poly.pdbx_strand_id
1 'polypeptide(L)'
;MLKRNKLFFLTLLIDVLLLLLLYAAFLQNLIKYDFFLSIFFAQIVVLPNFAIGFSVIIWSLQKNEQVFLLTVLGGMLFRMTYILGMVFLLLHFLKINQKYFIFGIFLFYFYFLTAEIFILVKQKILNTDTKI
;
A
#
# COMPACT_ATOMS: atom_id res chain seq x y z
N MET A 1 -16.53 2.29 -13.47
CA MET A 1 -15.98 1.13 -12.73
C MET A 1 -15.26 1.49 -11.43
N LEU A 2 -14.63 2.67 -11.25
CA LEU A 2 -14.12 3.14 -9.93
C LEU A 2 -15.21 3.49 -8.90
N LYS A 3 -16.46 3.68 -9.35
CA LYS A 3 -17.48 4.46 -8.63
C LYS A 3 -17.99 3.90 -7.29
N ARG A 4 -17.53 2.73 -6.81
CA ARG A 4 -17.97 2.23 -5.50
C ARG A 4 -17.13 1.15 -4.82
N ASN A 5 -15.81 1.13 -4.98
CA ASN A 5 -14.99 0.30 -4.08
C ASN A 5 -14.83 1.01 -2.73
N LYS A 6 -15.91 0.99 -1.93
CA LYS A 6 -15.96 1.64 -0.60
C LYS A 6 -14.75 1.25 0.28
N LEU A 7 -14.26 0.02 0.13
CA LEU A 7 -13.08 -0.46 0.84
C LEU A 7 -11.80 0.29 0.43
N PHE A 8 -11.57 0.54 -0.86
CA PHE A 8 -10.40 1.31 -1.31
C PHE A 8 -10.41 2.74 -0.73
N PHE A 9 -11.54 3.43 -0.82
CA PHE A 9 -11.68 4.77 -0.25
C PHE A 9 -11.55 4.76 1.27
N LEU A 10 -12.07 3.73 1.95
CA LEU A 10 -11.92 3.56 3.39
C LEU A 10 -10.45 3.33 3.76
N THR A 11 -9.72 2.48 3.04
CA THR A 11 -8.28 2.24 3.25
C THR A 11 -7.48 3.52 3.09
N LEU A 12 -7.74 4.31 2.05
CA LEU A 12 -7.08 5.61 1.86
C LEU A 12 -7.47 6.62 2.95
N LEU A 13 -8.74 6.66 3.34
CA LEU A 13 -9.20 7.55 4.42
C LEU A 13 -8.49 7.22 5.73
N ILE A 14 -8.38 5.94 6.09
CA ILE A 14 -7.66 5.49 7.27
C ILE A 14 -6.18 5.88 7.18
N ASP A 15 -5.53 5.70 6.03
CA ASP A 15 -4.12 6.07 5.85
C ASP A 15 -3.91 7.59 6.00
N VAL A 16 -4.81 8.42 5.43
CA VAL A 16 -4.79 9.87 5.62
C VAL A 16 -4.99 10.24 7.09
N LEU A 17 -5.92 9.60 7.80
CA LEU A 17 -6.13 9.82 9.23
C LEU A 17 -4.90 9.44 10.06
N LEU A 18 -4.21 8.35 9.70
CA LEU A 18 -2.95 7.95 10.34
C LEU A 18 -1.85 8.99 10.13
N LEU A 19 -1.74 9.55 8.91
CA LEU A 19 -0.77 10.60 8.60
C LEU A 19 -1.08 11.91 9.34
N LEU A 20 -2.35 12.28 9.46
CA LEU A 20 -2.78 13.43 10.27
C LEU A 20 -2.47 13.22 11.75
N LEU A 21 -2.70 12.01 12.28
CA LEU A 21 -2.38 11.67 13.66
C LEU A 21 -0.88 11.70 13.93
N LEU A 22 -0.07 11.17 13.01
CA LEU A 22 1.38 11.24 13.05
C LEU A 22 1.87 12.71 13.07
N TYR A 23 1.31 13.56 12.20
CA TYR A 23 1.65 14.97 12.15
C TYR A 23 1.24 15.73 13.42
N ALA A 24 0.03 15.48 13.94
CA ALA A 24 -0.43 16.07 15.20
C ALA A 24 0.46 15.65 16.38
N ALA A 25 0.87 14.38 16.44
CA ALA A 25 1.80 13.89 17.46
C ALA A 25 3.18 14.55 17.36
N PHE A 26 3.65 14.85 16.15
CA PHE A 26 4.88 15.61 15.93
C PHE A 26 4.76 17.05 16.44
N LEU A 27 3.67 17.75 16.13
CA LEU A 27 3.43 19.12 16.62
C LEU A 27 3.36 19.23 18.15
N GLN A 28 2.86 18.18 18.81
CA GLN A 28 2.80 18.10 20.28
C GLN A 28 4.12 17.63 20.92
N ASN A 29 5.20 17.46 20.14
CA ASN A 29 6.48 16.92 20.57
C ASN A 29 6.40 15.51 21.21
N LEU A 30 5.35 14.73 20.92
CA LEU A 30 5.19 13.36 21.41
C LEU A 30 6.15 12.39 20.71
N ILE A 31 6.60 12.73 19.51
CA ILE A 31 7.54 11.95 18.70
C ILE A 31 8.70 12.81 18.23
N LYS A 32 9.88 12.18 18.09
CA LYS A 32 11.08 12.84 17.58
C LYS A 32 10.99 13.07 16.07
N TYR A 33 11.68 14.11 15.60
CA TYR A 33 11.78 14.44 14.17
C TYR A 33 12.26 13.26 13.32
N ASP A 34 13.29 12.54 13.76
CA ASP A 34 13.82 11.37 13.05
C ASP A 34 12.78 10.26 12.88
N PHE A 35 11.95 10.05 13.90
CA PHE A 35 10.86 9.07 13.83
C PHE A 35 9.79 9.53 12.84
N PHE A 36 9.34 10.78 12.96
CA PHE A 36 8.36 11.38 12.06
C PHE A 36 8.78 11.27 10.59
N LEU A 37 9.99 11.74 10.26
CA LEU A 37 10.53 11.70 8.90
C LEU A 37 10.58 10.27 8.34
N SER A 38 11.06 9.33 9.15
CA SER A 38 11.23 7.94 8.73
C SER A 38 9.88 7.28 8.42
N ILE A 39 8.87 7.49 9.26
CA ILE A 39 7.52 6.94 9.04
C ILE A 39 6.83 7.64 7.85
N PHE A 40 6.96 8.96 7.73
CA PHE A 40 6.40 9.72 6.63
C PHE A 40 6.95 9.27 5.27
N PHE A 41 8.28 9.13 5.14
CA PHE A 41 8.90 8.65 3.91
C PHE A 41 8.58 7.17 3.64
N ALA A 42 8.38 6.35 4.67
CA ALA A 42 7.90 4.99 4.48
C ALA A 42 6.51 4.97 3.81
N GLN A 43 5.57 5.83 4.25
CA GLN A 43 4.27 5.95 3.59
C GLN A 43 4.40 6.40 2.13
N ILE A 44 5.26 7.39 1.85
CA ILE A 44 5.50 7.87 0.47
C ILE A 44 5.94 6.73 -0.46
N VAL A 45 6.73 5.78 0.04
CA VAL A 45 7.15 4.61 -0.76
C VAL A 45 6.02 3.59 -0.89
N VAL A 46 5.29 3.30 0.18
CA VAL A 46 4.29 2.21 0.15
C VAL A 46 3.00 2.61 -0.56
N LEU A 47 2.61 3.89 -0.56
CA LEU A 47 1.41 4.38 -1.24
C LEU A 47 1.38 4.09 -2.75
N PRO A 48 2.42 4.44 -3.55
CA PRO A 48 2.50 4.06 -4.95
C PRO A 48 2.48 2.54 -5.14
N ASN A 49 3.14 1.81 -4.24
CA ASN A 49 3.14 0.36 -4.28
C ASN A 49 1.72 -0.24 -4.12
N PHE A 50 0.91 0.31 -3.21
CA PHE A 50 -0.51 -0.05 -3.08
C PHE A 50 -1.31 0.35 -4.32
N ALA A 51 -1.10 1.54 -4.86
CA ALA A 51 -1.81 2.01 -6.06
C ALA A 51 -1.56 1.10 -7.26
N ILE A 52 -0.31 0.64 -7.45
CA ILE A 52 0.06 -0.34 -8.48
C ILE A 52 -0.66 -1.67 -8.23
N GLY A 53 -0.57 -2.21 -6.99
CA GLY A 53 -1.22 -3.48 -6.62
C GLY A 53 -2.72 -3.48 -6.87
N PHE A 54 -3.41 -2.44 -6.39
CA PHE A 54 -4.83 -2.26 -6.60
C PHE A 54 -5.21 -2.14 -8.08
N SER A 55 -4.41 -1.41 -8.87
CA SER A 55 -4.64 -1.26 -10.32
C SER A 55 -4.49 -2.60 -11.05
N VAL A 56 -3.46 -3.38 -10.70
CA VAL A 56 -3.23 -4.73 -11.23
C VAL A 56 -4.42 -5.66 -10.90
N ILE A 57 -4.92 -5.62 -9.67
CA ILE A 57 -6.09 -6.40 -9.25
C ILE A 57 -7.32 -6.03 -10.09
N ILE A 58 -7.66 -4.75 -10.17
CA ILE A 58 -8.84 -4.31 -10.93
C ILE A 58 -8.76 -4.72 -12.40
N TRP A 59 -7.60 -4.53 -13.02
CA TRP A 59 -7.41 -4.84 -14.43
C TRP A 59 -7.45 -6.35 -14.72
N SER A 60 -6.89 -7.16 -13.81
CA SER A 60 -6.80 -8.61 -13.98
C SER A 60 -8.11 -9.34 -13.73
N LEU A 61 -9.03 -8.80 -12.92
CA LEU A 61 -10.32 -9.43 -12.56
C LEU A 61 -11.23 -9.76 -13.75
N GLN A 62 -11.06 -9.10 -14.88
CA GLN A 62 -11.85 -9.34 -16.11
C GLN A 62 -11.15 -10.29 -17.08
N LYS A 63 -9.95 -10.77 -16.76
CA LYS A 63 -9.14 -11.63 -17.62
C LYS A 63 -9.38 -13.11 -17.28
N ASN A 64 -8.94 -14.00 -18.17
CA ASN A 64 -8.94 -15.43 -17.89
C ASN A 64 -7.96 -15.78 -16.74
N GLU A 65 -8.10 -16.97 -16.16
CA GLU A 65 -7.33 -17.37 -14.96
C GLU A 65 -5.81 -17.31 -15.16
N GLN A 66 -5.34 -17.73 -16.34
CA GLN A 66 -3.91 -17.70 -16.68
C GLN A 66 -3.35 -16.28 -16.69
N VAL A 67 -4.04 -15.34 -17.36
CA VAL A 67 -3.63 -13.94 -17.41
C VAL A 67 -3.80 -13.28 -16.03
N PHE A 68 -4.85 -13.61 -15.28
CA PHE A 68 -5.02 -13.14 -13.91
C PHE A 68 -3.81 -13.50 -13.05
N LEU A 69 -3.44 -14.78 -13.02
CA LEU A 69 -2.34 -15.28 -12.21
C LEU A 69 -1.01 -14.65 -12.63
N LEU A 70 -0.73 -14.61 -13.93
CA LEU A 70 0.50 -14.01 -14.48
C LEU A 70 0.62 -12.53 -14.10
N THR A 71 -0.48 -11.78 -14.17
CA THR A 71 -0.45 -10.33 -13.92
C THR A 71 -0.32 -10.03 -12.43
N VAL A 72 -1.01 -10.78 -11.57
CA VAL A 72 -0.91 -10.57 -10.11
C VAL A 72 0.48 -10.97 -9.60
N LEU A 73 1.02 -12.11 -10.05
CA LEU A 73 2.37 -12.55 -9.66
C LEU A 73 3.46 -11.67 -10.25
N GLY A 74 3.37 -11.34 -11.55
CA GLY A 74 4.31 -10.43 -12.20
C GLY A 74 4.26 -9.03 -11.59
N GLY A 75 3.07 -8.53 -11.27
CA GLY A 75 2.87 -7.29 -10.54
C GLY A 75 3.52 -7.34 -9.14
N MET A 76 3.42 -8.45 -8.42
CA MET A 76 4.07 -8.64 -7.12
C MET A 76 5.60 -8.57 -7.23
N LEU A 77 6.20 -9.20 -8.25
CA LEU A 77 7.65 -9.11 -8.50
C LEU A 77 8.08 -7.67 -8.78
N PHE A 78 7.37 -6.97 -9.67
CA PHE A 78 7.67 -5.56 -9.96
C PHE A 78 7.59 -4.68 -8.70
N ARG A 79 6.56 -4.88 -7.89
CA ARG A 79 6.33 -4.17 -6.62
C ARG A 79 7.42 -4.42 -5.59
N MET A 80 7.91 -5.66 -5.48
CA MET A 80 9.03 -5.99 -4.60
C MET A 80 10.31 -5.29 -5.04
N THR A 81 10.62 -5.32 -6.34
CA THR A 81 11.77 -4.60 -6.90
C THR A 81 11.65 -3.09 -6.70
N TYR A 82 10.45 -2.53 -6.85
CA TYR A 82 10.16 -1.13 -6.59
C TYR A 82 10.43 -0.74 -5.12
N ILE A 83 9.86 -1.46 -4.15
CA ILE A 83 10.13 -1.17 -2.72
C ILE A 83 11.61 -1.26 -2.45
N LEU A 84 12.27 -2.34 -2.90
CA LEU A 84 13.69 -2.56 -2.66
C LEU A 84 14.52 -1.40 -3.20
N GLY A 85 14.28 -0.99 -4.45
CA GLY A 85 14.95 0.14 -5.08
C GLY A 85 14.74 1.44 -4.30
N MET A 86 13.49 1.74 -3.92
CA MET A 86 13.19 2.96 -3.15
C MET A 86 13.80 2.95 -1.75
N VAL A 87 13.84 1.81 -1.08
CA VAL A 87 14.48 1.67 0.23
C VAL A 87 15.97 2.00 0.12
N PHE A 88 16.67 1.41 -0.84
CA PHE A 88 18.09 1.73 -1.07
C PHE A 88 18.31 3.21 -1.39
N LEU A 89 17.47 3.77 -2.26
CA LEU A 89 17.57 5.16 -2.67
C LEU A 89 17.38 6.10 -1.47
N LEU A 90 16.30 5.94 -0.71
CA LEU A 90 16.01 6.84 0.42
C LEU A 90 17.00 6.69 1.58
N LEU A 91 17.46 5.46 1.89
CA LEU A 91 18.48 5.27 2.91
C LEU A 91 19.82 5.90 2.53
N HIS A 92 20.18 5.86 1.24
CA HIS A 92 21.41 6.47 0.75
C HIS A 92 21.34 8.00 0.74
N PHE A 93 20.24 8.58 0.25
CA PHE A 93 20.15 10.03 0.02
C PHE A 93 19.62 10.84 1.21
N LEU A 94 18.64 10.32 1.97
CA LEU A 94 17.92 11.13 2.97
C LEU A 94 18.47 11.01 4.40
N LYS A 95 19.45 10.13 4.65
CA LYS A 95 20.05 9.88 5.98
C LYS A 95 19.00 9.66 7.09
N ILE A 96 17.86 9.08 6.73
CA ILE A 96 16.77 8.75 7.66
C ILE A 96 17.18 7.62 8.61
N ASN A 97 16.50 7.54 9.76
CA ASN A 97 16.73 6.46 10.71
C ASN A 97 16.29 5.12 10.11
N GLN A 98 17.26 4.29 9.77
CA GLN A 98 17.04 3.00 9.10
C GLN A 98 16.04 2.12 9.84
N LYS A 99 16.12 2.04 11.17
CA LYS A 99 15.27 1.18 11.98
C LYS A 99 13.80 1.60 11.88
N TYR A 100 13.52 2.89 12.07
CA TYR A 100 12.14 3.39 11.99
C TYR A 100 11.60 3.35 10.56
N PHE A 101 12.44 3.63 9.56
CA PHE A 101 12.02 3.61 8.16
C PHE A 101 11.64 2.20 7.72
N ILE A 102 12.51 1.20 7.95
CA ILE A 102 12.23 -0.20 7.61
C ILE A 102 10.99 -0.71 8.34
N PHE A 103 10.86 -0.39 9.63
CA PHE A 103 9.65 -0.72 10.40
C PHE A 103 8.39 -0.11 9.78
N GLY A 104 8.43 1.17 9.39
CA GLY A 104 7.33 1.84 8.70
C GLY A 104 6.97 1.17 7.38
N ILE A 105 7.97 0.83 6.55
CA ILE A 105 7.77 0.14 5.27
C ILE A 105 7.00 -1.16 5.52
N PHE A 106 7.47 -2.00 6.46
CA PHE A 106 6.79 -3.26 6.76
C PHE A 106 5.37 -3.06 7.29
N LEU A 107 5.18 -2.14 8.24
CA LEU A 107 3.88 -1.86 8.85
C LEU A 107 2.85 -1.45 7.79
N PHE A 108 3.18 -0.44 6.98
CA PHE A 108 2.28 0.05 5.95
C PHE A 108 2.11 -0.97 4.81
N TYR A 109 3.18 -1.68 4.44
CA TYR A 109 3.10 -2.70 3.39
C TYR A 109 2.09 -3.80 3.75
N PHE A 110 2.17 -4.35 4.98
CA PHE A 110 1.21 -5.36 5.43
C PHE A 110 -0.21 -4.80 5.56
N TYR A 111 -0.35 -3.56 6.04
CA TYR A 111 -1.66 -2.89 6.09
C TYR A 111 -2.31 -2.80 4.69
N PHE A 112 -1.58 -2.29 3.70
CA PHE A 112 -2.10 -2.16 2.34
C PHE A 112 -2.29 -3.50 1.63
N LEU A 113 -1.38 -4.46 1.82
CA LEU A 113 -1.51 -5.80 1.27
C LEU A 113 -2.76 -6.51 1.82
N THR A 114 -3.03 -6.35 3.12
CA THR A 114 -4.25 -6.87 3.75
C THR A 114 -5.49 -6.25 3.11
N ALA A 115 -5.50 -4.93 2.92
CA ALA A 115 -6.60 -4.25 2.23
C ALA A 115 -6.81 -4.76 0.79
N GLU A 116 -5.73 -4.99 0.03
CA GLU A 116 -5.80 -5.57 -1.32
C GLU A 116 -6.43 -6.96 -1.31
N ILE A 117 -6.02 -7.84 -0.39
CA ILE A 117 -6.59 -9.18 -0.24
C ILE A 117 -8.09 -9.10 0.06
N PHE A 118 -8.51 -8.24 0.99
CA PHE A 118 -9.92 -8.05 1.30
C PHE A 118 -10.74 -7.54 0.11
N ILE A 119 -10.19 -6.61 -0.67
CA ILE A 119 -10.82 -6.10 -1.89
C ILE A 119 -10.98 -7.23 -2.91
N LEU A 120 -9.93 -8.02 -3.14
CA LEU A 120 -9.93 -9.13 -4.09
C LEU A 120 -10.98 -10.18 -3.71
N VAL A 121 -11.01 -10.61 -2.45
CA VAL A 121 -11.97 -11.60 -1.95
C VAL A 121 -13.40 -11.10 -2.13
N LYS A 122 -13.68 -9.85 -1.74
CA LYS A 122 -15.03 -9.27 -1.88
C LYS A 122 -15.48 -9.19 -3.34
N GLN A 123 -14.58 -8.81 -4.25
CA GLN A 123 -14.91 -8.72 -5.67
C GLN A 123 -15.13 -10.11 -6.30
N LYS A 124 -14.37 -11.13 -5.87
CA LYS A 124 -14.59 -12.51 -6.32
C LYS A 124 -15.96 -13.04 -5.88
N ILE A 125 -16.38 -12.78 -4.64
CA ILE A 125 -17.70 -13.16 -4.12
C ILE A 125 -18.81 -12.51 -4.96
N LEU A 126 -18.77 -11.18 -5.13
CA LEU A 126 -19.77 -10.44 -5.91
C LEU A 126 -19.89 -10.90 -7.38
N ASN A 127 -18.78 -11.29 -8.00
CA ASN A 127 -18.77 -11.81 -9.37
C ASN A 127 -19.31 -13.25 -9.47
N THR A 128 -19.34 -13.99 -8.36
CA THR A 128 -19.92 -15.34 -8.31
C THR A 128 -21.44 -15.27 -8.15
N ASP A 129 -21.92 -14.38 -7.28
CA ASP A 129 -23.36 -14.21 -7.02
C ASP A 129 -24.15 -13.60 -8.20
N THR A 130 -23.48 -12.88 -9.09
CA THR A 130 -24.10 -12.27 -10.30
C THR A 130 -24.16 -13.22 -11.51
N LYS A 131 -23.58 -14.41 -11.40
CA LYS A 131 -23.62 -15.46 -12.44
C LYS A 131 -24.66 -16.56 -12.17
N ILE A 132 -25.51 -16.38 -11.15
CA ILE A 132 -26.62 -17.28 -10.80
C ILE A 132 -27.93 -16.64 -11.23
#